data_AF-A0A430E0T9-F1
#
_entry.id   AF-A0A430E0T9-F1
#
_cell.length_a   1.000
_cell.length_b   1.000
_cell.length_c   1.000
_cell.angle_alpha   90.00
_cell.angle_beta   90.00
_cell.angle_gamma   90.00
#
_symmetry.space_group_name_H-M   'P 1'
#
loop_
_entity.id
_entity.type
_entity.pdbx_description
1 polymer ?
#
loop_
_entity_poly.entity_id
_entity_poly.type
_entity_poly.pdbx_seq_one_letter_code
_entity_poly.pdbx_strand_id
1 'polypeptide(L)'
;MAEKRLKARREEIENQAHYGIAGPMNWVQAFVSWTEAMEADVRAKAISPKTVLRYTVSLNECRQCLDPFEVHQIDAELVKGRKAQHVTNATIRRDLTAISSVLDHAIEEGWVDENAARAYPRKRLQERRDPIELPTQSDIDLTIGRQRTRFGDVMLLARETGMREEEIAGPEHTMLDLANRHATVIGKRNRMRTVNLSAEAVAIIQRHPPA
;
A
#
# COMPACT_ATOMS: atom_id res chain seq x y z
N MET A 1 -31.55 27.11 -17.54
CA MET A 1 -30.31 27.22 -18.35
C MET A 1 -29.46 28.45 -17.98
N ALA A 2 -30.07 29.62 -17.71
CA ALA A 2 -29.34 30.85 -17.35
C ALA A 2 -28.65 30.79 -15.97
N GLU A 3 -29.33 30.28 -14.93
CA GLU A 3 -28.76 30.18 -13.57
C GLU A 3 -27.53 29.26 -13.49
N LYS A 4 -27.54 28.15 -14.24
CA LYS A 4 -26.44 27.18 -14.27
C LYS A 4 -25.18 27.78 -14.90
N ARG A 5 -25.34 28.63 -15.92
CA ARG A 5 -24.25 29.39 -16.55
C ARG A 5 -23.74 30.50 -15.65
N LEU A 6 -24.62 31.18 -14.93
CA LEU A 6 -24.26 32.24 -13.99
C LEU A 6 -23.44 31.67 -12.81
N LYS A 7 -23.84 30.50 -12.29
CA LYS A 7 -23.10 29.80 -11.23
C LYS A 7 -21.71 29.35 -11.69
N ALA A 8 -21.61 28.71 -12.85
CA ALA A 8 -20.32 28.29 -13.42
C ALA A 8 -19.39 29.48 -13.66
N ARG A 9 -19.92 30.62 -14.13
CA ARG A 9 -19.13 31.84 -14.35
C ARG A 9 -18.63 32.45 -13.04
N ARG A 10 -19.40 32.33 -11.96
CA ARG A 10 -19.02 32.77 -10.62
C ARG A 10 -17.92 31.88 -10.03
N GLU A 11 -18.07 30.56 -10.12
CA GLU A 11 -17.03 29.59 -9.71
C GLU A 11 -15.73 29.81 -10.50
N GLU A 12 -15.81 30.08 -11.80
CA GLU A 12 -14.65 30.38 -12.64
C GLU A 12 -13.90 31.64 -12.19
N ILE A 13 -14.62 32.71 -11.84
CA ILE A 13 -14.04 33.97 -11.32
C ILE A 13 -13.46 33.78 -9.92
N GLU A 14 -14.15 33.07 -9.02
CA GLU A 14 -13.67 32.75 -7.67
C GLU A 14 -12.39 31.90 -7.74
N ASN A 15 -12.34 30.88 -8.61
CA ASN A 15 -11.15 30.06 -8.86
C ASN A 15 -9.99 30.88 -9.44
N GLN A 16 -10.26 31.78 -10.39
CA GLN A 16 -9.21 32.61 -10.99
C GLN A 16 -8.64 33.63 -10.00
N ALA A 17 -9.46 34.15 -9.09
CA ALA A 17 -9.00 35.00 -8.00
C ALA A 17 -8.18 34.24 -6.95
N HIS A 18 -8.51 32.98 -6.68
CA HIS A 18 -7.87 32.18 -5.63
C HIS A 18 -6.57 31.48 -6.09
N TYR A 19 -6.52 31.01 -7.34
CA TYR A 19 -5.39 30.20 -7.88
C TYR A 19 -4.49 30.98 -8.86
N GLY A 20 -4.83 32.24 -9.19
CA GLY A 20 -4.03 33.09 -10.08
C GLY A 20 -4.09 32.68 -11.56
N ILE A 21 -3.08 33.12 -12.34
CA ILE A 21 -3.06 33.05 -13.82
C ILE A 21 -3.03 31.60 -14.35
N ALA A 22 -2.47 30.66 -13.59
CA ALA A 22 -2.37 29.26 -13.99
C ALA A 22 -3.71 28.50 -13.94
N GLY A 23 -4.72 29.07 -13.26
CA GLY A 23 -5.98 28.39 -13.01
C GLY A 23 -5.85 27.27 -11.96
N PRO A 24 -6.97 26.65 -11.57
CA PRO A 24 -6.98 25.55 -10.60
C PRO A 24 -6.21 24.33 -11.11
N MET A 25 -5.43 23.70 -10.21
CA MET A 25 -4.62 22.52 -10.55
C MET A 25 -5.50 21.31 -10.87
N ASN A 26 -5.28 20.67 -12.02
CA ASN A 26 -5.97 19.44 -12.40
C ASN A 26 -5.37 18.22 -11.65
N TRP A 27 -6.22 17.23 -11.29
CA TRP A 27 -5.77 15.99 -10.65
C TRP A 27 -4.63 15.27 -11.40
N VAL A 28 -4.72 15.15 -12.72
CA VAL A 28 -3.71 14.47 -13.54
C VAL A 28 -2.36 15.18 -13.44
N GLN A 29 -2.35 16.51 -13.44
CA GLN A 29 -1.14 17.30 -13.28
C GLN A 29 -0.56 17.15 -11.86
N ALA A 30 -1.43 17.20 -10.85
CA ALA A 30 -1.02 16.98 -9.46
C ALA A 30 -0.43 15.58 -9.25
N PHE A 31 -1.01 14.56 -9.89
CA PHE A 31 -0.50 13.19 -9.83
C PHE A 31 0.87 13.02 -10.51
N VAL A 32 1.11 13.69 -11.64
CA VAL A 32 2.43 13.71 -12.29
C VAL A 32 3.46 14.36 -11.38
N SER A 33 3.18 15.56 -10.85
CA SER A 33 4.09 16.25 -9.93
C SER A 33 4.35 15.44 -8.65
N TRP A 34 3.31 14.82 -8.08
CA TRP A 34 3.45 13.90 -6.95
C TRP A 34 4.35 12.70 -7.28
N THR A 35 4.25 12.15 -8.50
CA THR A 35 5.09 11.02 -8.93
C THR A 35 6.56 11.43 -9.00
N GLU A 36 6.87 12.61 -9.54
CA GLU A 36 8.22 13.16 -9.58
C GLU A 36 8.80 13.36 -8.17
N ALA A 37 7.98 13.87 -7.23
CA ALA A 37 8.35 14.00 -5.83
C ALA A 37 8.61 12.63 -5.17
N MET A 38 7.75 11.63 -5.40
CA MET A 38 7.95 10.27 -4.91
C MET A 38 9.19 9.60 -5.48
N GLU A 39 9.53 9.84 -6.74
CA GLU A 39 10.78 9.36 -7.31
C GLU A 39 12.00 10.00 -6.65
N ALA A 40 11.94 11.29 -6.33
CA ALA A 40 12.98 11.97 -5.56
C ALA A 40 13.13 11.35 -4.16
N ASP A 41 12.03 11.08 -3.47
CA ASP A 41 12.03 10.42 -2.15
C ASP A 41 12.58 9.00 -2.21
N VAL A 42 12.28 8.25 -3.28
CA VAL A 42 12.85 6.92 -3.50
C VAL A 42 14.37 7.02 -3.69
N ARG A 43 14.85 7.98 -4.50
CA ARG A 43 16.31 8.22 -4.68
C ARG A 43 16.97 8.63 -3.36
N ALA A 44 16.30 9.44 -2.55
CA ALA A 44 16.76 9.84 -1.22
C ALA A 44 16.61 8.74 -0.15
N LYS A 45 16.03 7.58 -0.50
CA LYS A 45 15.71 6.47 0.42
C LYS A 45 14.78 6.86 1.57
N ALA A 46 13.99 7.92 1.41
CA ALA A 46 12.98 8.34 2.37
C ALA A 46 11.75 7.44 2.33
N ILE A 47 11.42 6.90 1.15
CA ILE A 47 10.31 5.97 0.93
C ILE A 47 10.77 4.75 0.11
N SER A 48 10.13 3.60 0.33
CA SER A 48 10.44 2.39 -0.44
C SER A 48 9.70 2.37 -1.78
N PRO A 49 10.30 1.82 -2.86
CA PRO A 49 9.63 1.65 -4.14
C PRO A 49 8.32 0.86 -4.04
N LYS A 50 8.27 -0.15 -3.15
CA LYS A 50 7.07 -0.96 -2.88
C LYS A 50 5.91 -0.11 -2.34
N THR A 51 6.21 0.95 -1.59
CA THR A 51 5.18 1.87 -1.08
C THR A 51 4.63 2.75 -2.19
N VAL A 52 5.51 3.33 -3.02
CA VAL A 52 5.11 4.16 -4.17
C VAL A 52 4.27 3.33 -5.15
N LEU A 53 4.74 2.15 -5.54
CA LEU A 53 4.00 1.23 -6.42
C LEU A 53 2.59 0.95 -5.88
N ARG A 54 2.46 0.70 -4.57
CA ARG A 54 1.16 0.44 -3.95
C ARG A 54 0.23 1.65 -4.05
N TYR A 55 0.74 2.86 -3.86
CA TYR A 55 -0.06 4.08 -4.02
C TYR A 55 -0.46 4.30 -5.48
N THR A 56 0.48 4.19 -6.42
CA THR A 56 0.21 4.29 -7.86
C THR A 56 -0.87 3.31 -8.32
N VAL A 57 -0.84 2.06 -7.85
CA VAL A 57 -1.90 1.07 -8.17
C VAL A 57 -3.26 1.55 -7.68
N SER A 58 -3.39 1.96 -6.41
CA SER A 58 -4.66 2.49 -5.87
C SER A 58 -5.15 3.73 -6.62
N LEU A 59 -4.25 4.62 -7.02
CA LEU A 59 -4.58 5.84 -7.76
C LEU A 59 -5.04 5.51 -9.19
N ASN A 60 -4.39 4.55 -9.85
CA ASN A 60 -4.78 4.06 -11.17
C ASN A 60 -6.20 3.48 -11.16
N GLU A 61 -6.55 2.71 -10.13
CA GLU A 61 -7.90 2.16 -9.93
C GLU A 61 -8.97 3.25 -9.72
N CYS A 62 -8.57 4.45 -9.29
CA CYS A 62 -9.46 5.57 -9.03
C CYS A 62 -9.49 6.61 -10.18
N ARG A 63 -8.76 6.40 -11.28
CA ARG A 63 -8.66 7.38 -12.38
C ARG A 63 -10.00 7.82 -12.93
N GLN A 64 -10.93 6.88 -13.13
CA GLN A 64 -12.26 7.18 -13.68
C GLN A 64 -13.06 8.15 -12.80
N CYS A 65 -12.79 8.18 -11.48
CA CYS A 65 -13.45 9.13 -10.59
C CYS A 65 -12.60 10.37 -10.30
N LEU A 66 -11.28 10.36 -10.53
CA LEU A 66 -10.37 11.46 -10.18
C LEU A 66 -9.94 12.31 -11.38
N ASP A 67 -9.56 11.70 -12.52
CA ASP A 67 -8.99 12.38 -13.68
C ASP A 67 -9.86 13.55 -14.22
N PRO A 68 -11.20 13.51 -14.17
CA PRO A 68 -12.04 14.62 -14.65
C PRO A 68 -12.06 15.86 -13.75
N PHE A 69 -11.44 15.83 -12.56
CA PHE A 69 -11.62 16.85 -11.53
C PHE A 69 -10.35 17.65 -11.23
N GLU A 70 -10.56 18.86 -10.73
CA GLU A 70 -9.50 19.70 -10.14
C GLU A 70 -9.24 19.27 -8.70
N VAL A 71 -8.03 19.53 -8.19
CA VAL A 71 -7.59 19.03 -6.87
C VAL A 71 -8.50 19.55 -5.74
N HIS A 72 -8.96 20.80 -5.81
CA HIS A 72 -9.86 21.39 -4.81
C HIS A 72 -11.28 20.83 -4.84
N GLN A 73 -11.67 20.19 -5.94
CA GLN A 73 -12.97 19.53 -6.10
C GLN A 73 -12.98 18.10 -5.56
N ILE A 74 -11.81 17.55 -5.21
CA ILE A 74 -11.70 16.19 -4.68
C ILE A 74 -12.23 16.17 -3.26
N ASP A 75 -13.29 15.39 -3.04
CA ASP A 75 -13.93 15.26 -1.74
C ASP A 75 -14.16 13.80 -1.31
N ALA A 76 -14.75 13.66 -0.13
CA ALA A 76 -15.18 12.40 0.44
C ALA A 76 -16.22 11.63 -0.40
N GLU A 77 -17.01 12.32 -1.22
CA GLU A 77 -18.08 11.74 -2.06
C GLU A 77 -17.52 11.05 -3.29
N LEU A 78 -16.40 11.53 -3.81
CA LEU A 78 -15.67 10.89 -4.91
C LEU A 78 -15.28 9.43 -4.60
N VAL A 79 -15.03 9.17 -3.32
CA VAL A 79 -14.74 7.84 -2.76
C VAL A 79 -16.00 6.98 -2.61
N LYS A 80 -17.21 7.58 -2.50
CA LYS A 80 -18.47 6.82 -2.59
C LYS A 80 -18.67 6.23 -3.99
N GLY A 81 -18.14 6.86 -5.04
CA GLY A 81 -18.15 6.30 -6.40
C GLY A 81 -17.56 4.89 -6.47
N ARG A 82 -16.55 4.60 -5.63
CA ARG A 82 -15.96 3.25 -5.50
C ARG A 82 -16.90 2.23 -4.86
N LYS A 83 -17.78 2.65 -3.94
CA LYS A 83 -18.80 1.74 -3.37
C LYS A 83 -19.80 1.28 -4.44
N ALA A 84 -20.15 2.15 -5.38
CA ALA A 84 -21.03 1.80 -6.50
C ALA A 84 -20.38 0.77 -7.44
N GLN A 85 -19.06 0.65 -7.44
CA GLN A 85 -18.29 -0.37 -8.16
C GLN A 85 -18.10 -1.68 -7.36
N HIS A 86 -18.85 -1.88 -6.26
CA HIS A 86 -18.75 -3.05 -5.38
C HIS A 86 -17.35 -3.29 -4.78
N VAL A 87 -16.54 -2.24 -4.66
CA VAL A 87 -15.21 -2.31 -4.05
C VAL A 87 -15.32 -2.49 -2.53
N THR A 88 -14.49 -3.36 -1.95
CA THR A 88 -14.52 -3.62 -0.51
C THR A 88 -14.13 -2.39 0.32
N ASN A 89 -14.68 -2.27 1.53
CA ASN A 89 -14.30 -1.20 2.46
C ASN A 89 -12.79 -1.16 2.76
N ALA A 90 -12.12 -2.32 2.76
CA ALA A 90 -10.67 -2.42 2.94
C ALA A 90 -9.93 -1.74 1.78
N THR A 91 -10.34 -1.99 0.54
CA THR A 91 -9.77 -1.36 -0.65
C THR A 91 -10.04 0.14 -0.65
N ILE A 92 -11.27 0.57 -0.34
CA ILE A 92 -11.62 2.00 -0.24
C ILE A 92 -10.72 2.74 0.78
N ARG A 93 -10.41 2.11 1.93
CA ARG A 93 -9.47 2.69 2.91
C ARG A 93 -8.04 2.82 2.37
N ARG A 94 -7.60 1.85 1.56
CA ARG A 94 -6.28 1.90 0.90
C ARG A 94 -6.25 3.03 -0.14
N ASP A 95 -7.31 3.15 -0.95
CA ASP A 95 -7.46 4.19 -1.96
C ASP A 95 -7.45 5.58 -1.31
N LEU A 96 -8.24 5.79 -0.24
CA LEU A 96 -8.22 7.01 0.57
C LEU A 96 -6.83 7.37 1.09
N THR A 97 -6.01 6.38 1.42
CA THR A 97 -4.64 6.62 1.90
C THR A 97 -3.74 7.09 0.75
N ALA A 98 -3.89 6.52 -0.44
CA ALA A 98 -3.13 6.94 -1.61
C ALA A 98 -3.56 8.34 -2.09
N ILE A 99 -4.87 8.61 -2.17
CA ILE A 99 -5.42 9.94 -2.49
C ILE A 99 -4.95 10.98 -1.48
N SER A 100 -4.97 10.65 -0.18
CA SER A 100 -4.44 11.53 0.86
C SER A 100 -2.98 11.90 0.62
N SER A 101 -2.16 11.00 0.07
CA SER A 101 -0.74 11.31 -0.22
C SER A 101 -0.57 12.35 -1.32
N VAL A 102 -1.42 12.32 -2.35
CA VAL A 102 -1.41 13.32 -3.43
C VAL A 102 -1.93 14.66 -2.92
N LEU A 103 -2.97 14.65 -2.09
CA LEU A 103 -3.52 15.87 -1.50
C LEU A 103 -2.55 16.50 -0.49
N ASP A 104 -1.75 15.70 0.23
CA ASP A 104 -0.70 16.24 1.10
C ASP A 104 0.39 16.97 0.29
N HIS A 105 0.81 16.38 -0.84
CA HIS A 105 1.70 17.04 -1.79
C HIS A 105 1.08 18.32 -2.36
N ALA A 106 -0.21 18.30 -2.71
CA ALA A 106 -0.90 19.49 -3.21
C ALA A 106 -0.98 20.62 -2.18
N ILE A 107 -1.00 20.32 -0.87
CA ILE A 107 -0.89 21.32 0.19
C ILE A 107 0.51 21.90 0.25
N GLU A 108 1.54 21.05 0.17
CA GLU A 108 2.95 21.47 0.17
C GLU A 108 3.27 22.40 -1.01
N GLU A 109 2.65 22.15 -2.17
CA GLU A 109 2.73 23.00 -3.37
C GLU A 109 1.77 24.21 -3.33
N GLY A 110 0.92 24.32 -2.31
CA GLY A 110 -0.02 25.44 -2.12
C GLY A 110 -1.21 25.46 -3.08
N TRP A 111 -1.59 24.33 -3.68
CA TRP A 111 -2.75 24.22 -4.58
C TRP A 111 -4.07 24.06 -3.86
N VAL A 112 -4.05 23.55 -2.62
CA VAL A 112 -5.21 23.42 -1.74
C VAL A 112 -4.78 23.65 -0.31
N ASP A 113 -5.70 24.13 0.53
CA ASP A 113 -5.41 24.39 1.94
C ASP A 113 -5.63 23.15 2.83
N GLU A 114 -6.50 22.24 2.41
CA GLU A 114 -6.94 21.10 3.21
C GLU A 114 -6.95 19.78 2.45
N ASN A 115 -6.68 18.69 3.19
CA ASN A 115 -6.71 17.34 2.66
C ASN A 115 -8.09 16.71 2.88
N ALA A 116 -8.96 16.79 1.88
CA ALA A 116 -10.31 16.27 1.94
C ALA A 116 -10.38 14.75 2.24
N ALA A 117 -9.37 13.96 1.85
CA ALA A 117 -9.35 12.53 2.14
C ALA A 117 -9.20 12.22 3.64
N ARG A 118 -8.60 13.14 4.43
CA ARG A 118 -8.51 13.02 5.89
C ARG A 118 -9.84 13.29 6.58
N ALA A 119 -10.69 14.13 6.01
CA ALA A 119 -12.01 14.45 6.55
C ALA A 119 -13.00 13.28 6.45
N TYR A 120 -12.74 12.27 5.61
CA TYR A 120 -13.63 11.14 5.45
C TYR A 120 -13.76 10.30 6.74
N PRO A 121 -14.97 10.09 7.28
CA PRO A 121 -15.16 9.32 8.51
C PRO A 121 -14.96 7.82 8.28
N ARG A 122 -13.72 7.34 8.49
CA ARG A 122 -13.31 5.92 8.30
C ARG A 122 -14.10 4.92 9.15
N LYS A 123 -14.77 5.38 10.21
CA LYS A 123 -15.73 4.59 11.00
C LYS A 123 -16.92 4.10 10.17
N ARG A 124 -17.26 4.77 9.05
CA ARG A 124 -18.32 4.34 8.12
C ARG A 124 -17.88 3.24 7.14
N LEU A 125 -16.61 2.85 7.15
CA LEU A 125 -16.02 1.80 6.31
C LEU A 125 -15.69 0.57 7.16
N GLN A 126 -16.54 0.17 8.11
CA GLN A 126 -16.25 -1.01 8.92
C GLN A 126 -16.07 -2.24 8.03
N GLU A 127 -15.01 -2.98 8.34
CA GLU A 127 -14.71 -4.24 7.67
C GLU A 127 -15.12 -5.33 8.64
N ARG A 128 -16.08 -6.17 8.23
CA ARG A 128 -16.35 -7.43 8.92
C ARG A 128 -15.45 -8.45 8.25
N ARG A 129 -14.40 -8.86 8.94
CA ARG A 129 -13.50 -9.91 8.48
C ARG A 129 -13.85 -11.19 9.21
N ASP A 130 -13.96 -12.28 8.47
CA ASP A 130 -14.05 -13.60 9.08
C ASP A 130 -12.77 -13.87 9.88
N PRO A 131 -12.86 -14.53 11.04
CA PRO A 131 -11.68 -14.93 11.79
C PRO A 131 -10.71 -15.69 10.90
N ILE A 132 -9.41 -15.41 11.03
CA ILE A 132 -8.39 -16.23 10.39
C ILE A 132 -8.32 -17.53 11.17
N GLU A 133 -8.86 -18.60 10.60
CA GLU A 133 -8.69 -19.95 11.12
C GLU A 133 -7.33 -20.48 10.68
N LEU A 134 -6.52 -20.90 11.66
CA LEU A 134 -5.24 -21.51 11.37
C LEU A 134 -5.46 -22.94 10.84
N PRO A 135 -4.65 -23.41 9.88
CA PRO A 135 -4.79 -24.77 9.35
C PRO A 135 -4.55 -25.80 10.45
N THR A 136 -5.30 -26.91 10.39
CA THR A 136 -5.09 -28.03 11.30
C THR A 136 -3.82 -28.81 10.94
N GLN A 137 -3.33 -29.65 11.87
CA GLN A 137 -2.20 -30.53 11.56
C GLN A 137 -2.49 -31.44 10.36
N SER A 138 -3.74 -31.94 10.24
CA SER A 138 -4.15 -32.77 9.12
C SER A 138 -4.12 -32.01 7.79
N ASP A 139 -4.50 -30.74 7.76
CA ASP A 139 -4.46 -29.92 6.54
C ASP A 139 -3.01 -29.67 6.09
N ILE A 140 -2.13 -29.41 7.07
CA ILE A 140 -0.70 -29.24 6.85
C ILE A 140 -0.10 -30.54 6.28
N ASP A 141 -0.41 -31.69 6.88
CA ASP A 141 0.11 -32.99 6.46
C ASP A 141 -0.41 -33.39 5.07
N LEU A 142 -1.67 -33.08 4.74
CA LEU A 142 -2.22 -33.29 3.40
C LEU A 142 -1.52 -32.42 2.34
N THR A 143 -1.21 -31.17 2.69
CA THR A 143 -0.61 -30.19 1.79
C THR A 143 0.87 -30.52 1.54
N ILE A 144 1.60 -30.89 2.59
CA ILE A 144 3.06 -31.11 2.55
C ILE A 144 3.39 -32.57 2.20
N GLY A 145 2.56 -33.53 2.63
CA GLY A 145 2.84 -34.96 2.65
C GLY A 145 2.63 -35.72 1.34
N ARG A 146 2.14 -35.09 0.27
CA ARG A 146 1.97 -35.77 -1.04
C ARG A 146 3.21 -35.70 -1.92
N GLN A 147 3.99 -34.62 -1.84
CA GLN A 147 5.31 -34.49 -2.47
C GLN A 147 6.13 -33.48 -1.65
N ARG A 148 7.26 -33.88 -1.05
CA ARG A 148 8.19 -32.95 -0.41
C ARG A 148 8.83 -32.08 -1.49
N THR A 149 8.28 -30.89 -1.70
CA THR A 149 8.78 -29.88 -2.65
C THR A 149 9.55 -28.79 -1.90
N ARG A 150 10.30 -27.95 -2.65
CA ARG A 150 10.90 -26.72 -2.09
C ARG A 150 9.86 -25.84 -1.39
N PHE A 151 8.64 -25.77 -1.92
CA PHE A 151 7.54 -25.04 -1.29
C PHE A 151 7.05 -25.69 0.01
N GLY A 152 7.06 -27.02 0.10
CA GLY A 152 6.77 -27.74 1.34
C GLY A 152 7.77 -27.40 2.45
N ASP A 153 9.05 -27.34 2.13
CA ASP A 153 10.09 -26.94 3.08
C ASP A 153 9.95 -25.46 3.51
N VAL A 154 9.54 -24.56 2.61
CA VAL A 154 9.21 -23.17 2.97
C VAL A 154 8.04 -23.11 3.96
N MET A 155 6.98 -23.90 3.76
CA MET A 155 5.84 -23.95 4.67
C MET A 155 6.22 -24.51 6.05
N LEU A 156 7.03 -25.58 6.09
CA LEU A 156 7.54 -26.12 7.33
C LEU A 156 8.43 -25.10 8.05
N LEU A 157 9.31 -24.42 7.33
CA LEU A 157 10.16 -23.40 7.93
C LEU A 157 9.36 -22.21 8.46
N ALA A 158 8.31 -21.78 7.75
CA ALA A 158 7.38 -20.75 8.22
C ALA A 158 6.70 -21.15 9.53
N ARG A 159 6.28 -22.41 9.65
CA ARG A 159 5.70 -22.96 10.88
C ARG A 159 6.69 -22.96 12.04
N GLU A 160 7.92 -23.40 11.80
CA GLU A 160 8.94 -23.53 12.84
C GLU A 160 9.45 -22.19 13.36
N THR A 161 9.42 -21.14 12.52
CA THR A 161 10.11 -19.87 12.81
C THR A 161 9.17 -18.67 12.97
N GLY A 162 7.93 -18.76 12.47
CA GLY A 162 7.01 -17.63 12.39
C GLY A 162 7.53 -16.47 11.51
N MET A 163 8.48 -16.75 10.62
CA MET A 163 9.01 -15.76 9.68
C MET A 163 8.00 -15.49 8.56
N ARG A 164 8.06 -14.28 7.99
CA ARG A 164 7.27 -13.93 6.80
C ARG A 164 7.82 -14.68 5.58
N GLU A 165 6.98 -14.88 4.56
CA GLU A 165 7.39 -15.50 3.30
C GLU A 165 8.63 -14.83 2.69
N GLU A 166 8.66 -13.49 2.64
CA GLU A 166 9.81 -12.73 2.13
C GLU A 166 11.07 -12.88 3.01
N GLU A 167 10.91 -13.13 4.31
CA GLU A 167 12.02 -13.40 5.25
C GLU A 167 12.57 -14.83 5.11
N ILE A 168 11.78 -15.77 4.55
CA ILE A 168 12.17 -17.17 4.32
C ILE A 168 12.78 -17.37 2.93
N ALA A 169 12.20 -16.74 1.91
CA ALA A 169 12.60 -16.93 0.52
C ALA A 169 13.75 -16.02 0.10
N GLY A 170 13.95 -14.88 0.78
CA GLY A 170 14.98 -13.90 0.45
C GLY A 170 16.27 -13.84 1.30
N PRO A 171 16.48 -14.59 2.39
CA PRO A 171 17.69 -14.43 3.19
C PRO A 171 18.92 -14.94 2.42
N GLU A 172 19.99 -14.14 2.46
CA GLU A 172 21.32 -14.60 2.05
C GLU A 172 21.84 -15.59 3.10
N HIS A 173 22.67 -16.58 2.72
CA HIS A 173 23.24 -17.53 3.68
C HIS A 173 24.06 -16.86 4.79
N THR A 174 24.57 -15.65 4.56
CA THR A 174 25.25 -14.79 5.55
C THR A 174 24.35 -14.39 6.71
N MET A 175 23.03 -14.46 6.54
CA MET A 175 22.04 -14.16 7.55
C MET A 175 21.72 -15.37 8.45
N LEU A 176 22.28 -16.55 8.15
CA LEU A 176 22.01 -17.81 8.84
C LEU A 176 23.25 -18.26 9.63
N ASP A 177 23.17 -18.22 10.95
CA ASP A 177 24.13 -18.86 11.83
C ASP A 177 23.57 -20.22 12.26
N LEU A 178 23.80 -21.24 11.45
CA LEU A 178 23.31 -22.60 11.71
C LEU A 178 24.03 -23.28 12.88
N ALA A 179 25.27 -22.86 13.19
CA ALA A 179 26.03 -23.39 14.31
C ALA A 179 25.40 -22.96 15.64
N ASN A 180 25.03 -21.68 15.76
CA ASN A 180 24.34 -21.16 16.93
C ASN A 180 22.81 -21.27 16.82
N ARG A 181 22.28 -21.70 15.68
CA ARG A 181 20.84 -21.85 15.37
C ARG A 181 20.07 -20.53 15.43
N HIS A 182 20.60 -19.50 14.79
CA HIS A 182 19.98 -18.17 14.73
C HIS A 182 19.89 -17.70 13.28
N ALA A 183 18.78 -17.05 12.92
CA ALA A 183 18.62 -16.33 11.66
C ALA A 183 18.45 -14.83 11.96
N THR A 184 19.18 -13.98 11.23
CA THR A 184 19.04 -12.52 11.32
C THR A 184 18.21 -12.03 10.16
N VAL A 185 17.02 -11.49 10.44
CA VAL A 185 16.10 -11.02 9.39
C VAL A 185 15.84 -9.52 9.51
N ILE A 186 15.66 -8.88 8.36
CA ILE A 186 15.30 -7.46 8.29
C ILE A 186 13.79 -7.34 8.46
N GLY A 187 13.37 -6.85 9.63
CA GLY A 187 11.97 -6.62 9.96
C GLY A 187 11.44 -5.25 9.53
N LYS A 188 10.26 -4.91 10.06
CA LYS A 188 9.56 -3.66 9.75
C LYS A 188 10.43 -2.43 10.06
N ARG A 189 10.41 -1.44 9.15
CA ARG A 189 11.23 -0.22 9.20
C ARG A 189 12.75 -0.51 9.23
N ASN A 190 13.17 -1.54 8.49
CA ASN A 190 14.57 -1.94 8.39
C ASN A 190 15.21 -2.29 9.75
N ARG A 191 14.40 -2.73 10.72
CA ARG A 191 14.89 -3.13 12.05
C ARG A 191 15.27 -4.60 12.00
N MET A 192 16.55 -4.89 12.24
CA MET A 192 17.03 -6.26 12.36
C MET A 192 16.39 -6.93 13.59
N ARG A 193 16.00 -8.19 13.43
CA ARG A 193 15.61 -9.06 14.53
C ARG A 193 16.23 -10.43 14.34
N THR A 194 16.47 -11.09 15.47
CA THR A 194 17.00 -12.46 15.48
C THR A 194 15.88 -13.44 15.75
N VAL A 195 15.88 -14.55 15.01
CA VAL A 195 14.93 -15.65 15.12
C VAL A 195 15.71 -16.90 15.51
N ASN A 196 15.28 -17.55 16.59
CA ASN A 196 15.86 -18.81 17.02
C ASN A 196 15.36 -19.94 16.10
N LEU A 197 16.28 -20.77 15.63
CA LEU A 197 15.99 -21.91 14.76
C LEU A 197 15.88 -23.19 15.60
N SER A 198 14.77 -23.90 15.45
CA SER A 198 14.63 -25.25 15.98
C SER A 198 15.59 -26.21 15.28
N ALA A 199 15.81 -27.40 15.85
CA ALA A 199 16.61 -28.43 15.18
C ALA A 199 15.97 -28.84 13.83
N GLU A 200 14.64 -28.87 13.76
CA GLU A 200 13.91 -29.16 12.51
C GLU A 200 14.10 -28.03 11.49
N ALA A 201 14.04 -26.76 11.91
CA ALA A 201 14.30 -25.62 11.04
C ALA A 201 15.70 -25.68 10.40
N VAL A 202 16.72 -26.04 11.19
CA VAL A 202 18.09 -26.22 10.69
C VAL A 202 18.16 -27.38 9.69
N ALA A 203 17.53 -28.51 10.00
CA ALA A 203 17.50 -29.66 9.10
C ALA A 203 16.79 -29.35 7.78
N ILE A 204 15.74 -28.54 7.79
CA ILE A 204 15.04 -28.07 6.58
C ILE A 204 15.96 -27.17 5.76
N ILE A 205 16.62 -26.18 6.37
CA ILE A 205 17.53 -25.25 5.67
C ILE A 205 18.69 -26.02 5.01
N GLN A 206 19.27 -27.00 5.70
CA GLN A 206 20.41 -27.77 5.19
C GLN A 206 20.09 -28.62 3.95
N ARG A 207 18.81 -28.86 3.63
CA ARG A 207 18.40 -29.52 2.38
C ARG A 207 18.57 -28.62 1.15
N HIS A 208 18.71 -27.32 1.35
CA HIS A 208 18.87 -26.30 0.31
C HIS A 208 20.23 -25.60 0.47
N PRO A 209 21.35 -26.29 0.19
CA PRO A 209 22.67 -25.66 0.24
C PRO A 209 22.78 -24.53 -0.80
N PRO A 210 23.68 -23.55 -0.59
CA PRO A 210 23.94 -22.53 -1.59
C PRO A 210 24.33 -23.17 -2.92
N ALA A 211 23.87 -22.59 -4.02
CA ALA A 211 24.30 -22.95 -5.36
C ALA A 211 25.77 -22.57 -5.60
#